data_AF-A0A702L4I4-F1
#
_entry.id   AF-A0A702L4I4-F1
#
_cell.length_a   1.000
_cell.length_b   1.000
_cell.length_c   1.000
_cell.angle_alpha   90.00
_cell.angle_beta   90.00
_cell.angle_gamma   90.00
#
_symmetry.space_group_name_H-M   'P 1'
#
loop_
_entity.id
_entity.type
_entity.pdbx_description
1 polymer ?
#
loop_
_entity_poly.entity_id
_entity_poly.type
_entity_poly.pdbx_seq_one_letter_code
_entity_poly.pdbx_strand_id
1 'polypeptide(L)'
;MSYRNKTYVAFASEDIKFYRLMEAWKANENIDFNFFDAHDLFISRDTSKPETIKRNLRERMKNAKQVVLLGSGNTKRKGSDGVSFLAHEIDLIVEFNLPVVIANLDGDRTVDKNFIPKPLLDSEHYTVSVSFQPKIIKYALDNYCVNYYSSSNSGSYLYPESVYTKLGL
;
A
#
# COMPACT_ATOMS: atom_id res chain seq x y z
N MET A 1 25.24 0.52 -3.35
CA MET A 1 23.89 -0.07 -3.15
C MET A 1 22.94 1.02 -2.68
N SER A 2 21.97 1.44 -3.51
CA SER A 2 20.90 2.32 -3.03
C SER A 2 20.00 1.50 -2.11
N TYR A 3 20.10 1.73 -0.80
CA TYR A 3 19.26 1.05 0.19
C TYR A 3 17.80 1.47 -0.01
N ARG A 4 16.97 0.57 -0.55
CA ARG A 4 15.51 0.70 -0.51
C ARG A 4 15.09 0.53 0.95
N ASN A 5 14.74 1.64 1.61
CA ASN A 5 14.37 1.61 3.03
C ASN A 5 13.07 2.36 3.31
N LYS A 6 12.21 2.48 2.29
CA LYS A 6 11.00 3.31 2.36
C LYS A 6 9.76 2.46 2.15
N THR A 7 8.77 2.63 3.03
CA THR A 7 7.41 2.10 2.85
C THR A 7 6.57 3.12 2.09
N TYR A 8 6.07 2.77 0.91
CA TYR A 8 5.15 3.60 0.12
C TYR A 8 3.71 3.38 0.58
N VAL A 9 2.87 4.42 0.63
CA VAL A 9 1.45 4.29 1.00
C VAL A 9 0.59 4.75 -0.18
N ALA A 10 -0.18 3.83 -0.75
CA ALA A 10 -1.10 4.08 -1.85
C ALA A 10 -2.55 4.12 -1.32
N PHE A 11 -3.31 5.15 -1.71
CA PHE A 11 -4.68 5.36 -1.24
C PHE A 11 -5.47 6.21 -2.23
N ALA A 12 -6.80 6.14 -2.18
CA ALA A 12 -7.66 7.07 -2.89
C ALA A 12 -7.77 8.40 -2.15
N SER A 13 -7.93 9.53 -2.86
CA SER A 13 -8.07 10.88 -2.26
C SER A 13 -9.12 10.96 -1.14
N GLU A 14 -10.21 10.20 -1.24
CA GLU A 14 -11.30 10.13 -0.27
C GLU A 14 -10.84 9.55 1.08
N ASP A 15 -9.78 8.74 1.06
CA ASP A 15 -9.24 8.02 2.22
C ASP A 15 -8.08 8.77 2.89
N ILE A 16 -7.82 10.03 2.51
CA ILE A 16 -6.75 10.87 3.07
C ILE A 16 -6.79 10.99 4.61
N LYS A 17 -7.97 10.89 5.22
CA LYS A 17 -8.12 10.90 6.68
C LYS A 17 -7.41 9.73 7.35
N PHE A 18 -7.42 8.55 6.71
CA PHE A 18 -6.76 7.35 7.21
C PHE A 18 -5.25 7.44 7.01
N TYR A 19 -4.82 8.02 5.90
CA TYR A 19 -3.42 8.36 5.69
C TYR A 19 -2.89 9.29 6.79
N ARG A 20 -3.61 10.38 7.12
CA ARG A 20 -3.24 11.28 8.23
C ARG A 20 -3.19 10.57 9.58
N LEU A 21 -4.05 9.57 9.79
CA LEU A 21 -4.03 8.75 11.00
C LEU A 21 -2.77 7.88 11.07
N MET A 22 -2.32 7.33 9.93
CA MET A 22 -1.02 6.63 9.87
C MET A 22 0.14 7.57 10.16
N GLU A 23 0.10 8.84 9.71
CA GLU A 23 1.11 9.85 10.06
C GLU A 23 1.17 10.07 11.58
N ALA A 24 0.02 10.15 12.23
CA ALA A 24 -0.06 10.22 13.69
C ALA A 24 0.54 8.97 14.37
N TRP A 25 0.28 7.77 13.83
CA TRP A 25 0.91 6.54 14.34
C TRP A 25 2.42 6.55 14.17
N LYS A 26 2.97 7.06 13.06
CA LYS A 26 4.42 7.20 12.90
C LYS A 26 5.02 8.12 13.95
N ALA A 27 4.38 9.26 14.20
CA ALA A 27 4.83 10.22 15.20
C ALA A 27 4.81 9.62 16.62
N ASN A 28 3.87 8.73 16.92
CA ASN A 28 3.67 8.15 18.24
C ASN A 28 4.44 6.83 18.46
N GLU A 29 4.42 5.92 17.48
CA GLU A 29 4.90 4.53 17.61
C GLU A 29 6.25 4.27 16.92
N ASN A 30 6.92 5.32 16.40
CA ASN A 30 8.21 5.24 15.69
C ASN A 30 8.22 4.19 14.57
N ILE A 31 7.11 4.05 13.84
CA ILE A 31 7.02 3.14 12.70
C ILE A 31 7.57 3.86 11.48
N ASP A 32 8.60 3.29 10.83
CA ASP A 32 9.22 3.89 9.63
C ASP A 32 8.31 3.74 8.40
N PHE A 33 7.35 4.65 8.29
CA PHE A 33 6.53 4.85 7.11
C PHE A 33 7.09 6.03 6.30
N ASN A 34 7.39 5.82 5.02
CA ASN A 34 7.71 6.92 4.10
C ASN A 34 6.45 7.31 3.34
N PHE A 35 5.59 8.00 4.10
CA PHE A 35 4.45 8.74 3.62
C PHE A 35 4.81 9.55 2.39
N PHE A 36 4.34 9.09 1.23
CA PHE A 36 4.29 9.91 0.05
C PHE A 36 2.84 10.26 -0.17
N ASP A 37 2.50 11.48 0.21
CA ASP A 37 1.25 12.09 -0.17
C ASP A 37 1.37 12.37 -1.68
N ALA A 38 0.76 11.50 -2.48
CA ALA A 38 0.66 11.75 -3.91
C ALA A 38 -0.05 13.09 -4.12
N HIS A 39 -1.05 13.45 -3.31
CA HIS A 39 -1.88 14.66 -3.38
C HIS A 39 -1.16 15.97 -2.95
N ASP A 40 -0.15 15.93 -2.07
CA ASP A 40 0.65 17.12 -1.70
C ASP A 40 1.47 17.66 -2.89
N LEU A 41 1.92 16.77 -3.78
CA LEU A 41 2.49 17.16 -5.08
C LEU A 41 1.50 17.91 -5.97
N PHE A 42 0.19 17.72 -5.79
CA PHE A 42 -0.86 18.36 -6.60
C PHE A 42 -1.19 19.77 -6.09
N ILE A 43 -1.29 19.96 -4.77
CA ILE A 43 -1.63 21.28 -4.20
C ILE A 43 -0.52 22.30 -4.48
N SER A 44 0.75 21.89 -4.43
CA SER A 44 1.87 22.81 -4.68
C SER A 44 2.12 23.14 -6.15
N ARG A 45 1.50 22.46 -7.12
CA ARG A 45 1.88 22.59 -8.55
C ARG A 45 0.69 22.47 -9.51
N ASP A 46 -0.22 23.44 -9.43
CA ASP A 46 -1.32 23.66 -10.39
C ASP A 46 -0.86 23.75 -11.87
N THR A 47 0.45 23.93 -12.14
CA THR A 47 1.08 24.03 -13.46
C THR A 47 1.85 22.79 -13.94
N SER A 48 1.91 21.70 -13.17
CA SER A 48 2.69 20.51 -13.58
C SER A 48 1.93 19.56 -14.50
N LYS A 49 2.57 19.18 -15.62
CA LYS A 49 2.03 18.21 -16.57
C LYS A 49 1.83 16.84 -15.88
N PRO A 50 0.76 16.09 -16.22
CA PRO A 50 0.49 14.76 -15.65
C PRO A 50 1.66 13.78 -15.85
N GLU A 51 2.41 13.92 -16.93
CA GLU A 51 3.61 13.15 -17.23
C GLU A 51 4.72 13.34 -16.19
N THR A 52 4.87 14.57 -15.66
CA THR A 52 5.87 14.88 -14.64
C THR A 52 5.51 14.24 -13.30
N ILE A 53 4.21 14.23 -12.96
CA ILE A 53 3.69 13.59 -11.75
C ILE A 53 3.95 12.07 -11.83
N LYS A 54 3.58 11.44 -12.96
CA LYS A 54 3.84 10.01 -13.20
C LYS A 54 5.33 9.66 -13.09
N ARG A 55 6.21 10.48 -13.69
CA ARG A 55 7.66 10.30 -13.58
C ARG A 55 8.15 10.37 -12.13
N ASN A 56 7.66 11.34 -11.36
CA ASN A 56 8.02 11.47 -9.94
C ASN A 56 7.51 10.29 -9.10
N LEU A 57 6.28 9.83 -9.34
CA LEU A 57 5.73 8.63 -8.70
C LEU A 57 6.61 7.41 -8.98
N ARG A 58 7.01 7.20 -10.23
CA ARG A 58 7.90 6.10 -10.63
C ARG A 58 9.26 6.15 -9.91
N GLU A 59 9.90 7.30 -9.88
CA GLU A 59 11.20 7.46 -9.20
C GLU A 59 11.09 7.22 -7.69
N ARG A 60 9.98 7.63 -7.06
CA ARG A 60 9.70 7.35 -5.65
C ARG A 60 9.47 5.86 -5.41
N MET A 61 8.63 5.23 -6.24
CA MET A 61 8.33 3.80 -6.17
C MET A 61 9.59 2.94 -6.36
N LYS A 62 10.51 3.35 -7.24
CA LYS A 62 11.80 2.68 -7.45
C LYS A 62 12.67 2.63 -6.17
N ASN A 63 12.52 3.61 -5.29
CA ASN A 63 13.18 3.68 -3.98
C ASN A 63 12.37 3.03 -2.85
N ALA A 64 11.12 2.65 -3.10
CA ALA A 64 10.29 1.94 -2.14
C ALA A 64 10.77 0.48 -2.02
N LYS A 65 10.81 0.00 -0.77
CA LYS A 65 11.06 -1.41 -0.45
C LYS A 65 9.76 -2.21 -0.45
N GLN A 66 8.68 -1.57 -0.01
CA GLN A 66 7.40 -2.20 0.25
C GLN A 66 6.28 -1.18 0.14
N VAL A 67 5.06 -1.65 -0.09
CA VAL A 67 3.89 -0.81 -0.30
C VAL A 67 2.76 -1.20 0.65
N VAL A 68 2.09 -0.19 1.21
CA VAL A 68 0.84 -0.33 1.95
C VAL A 68 -0.26 0.29 1.11
N LEU A 69 -1.26 -0.51 0.75
CA LEU A 69 -2.45 -0.07 0.03
C LEU A 69 -3.62 0.07 1.01
N LEU A 70 -4.23 1.23 1.08
CA LEU A 70 -5.45 1.41 1.87
C LEU A 70 -6.65 0.85 1.12
N GLY A 71 -7.14 -0.31 1.57
CA GLY A 71 -8.25 -1.04 0.97
C GLY A 71 -9.58 -0.35 1.23
N SER A 72 -10.19 0.17 0.17
CA SER A 72 -11.52 0.79 0.18
C SER A 72 -12.23 0.56 -1.15
N GLY A 73 -13.55 0.74 -1.18
CA GLY A 73 -14.31 0.66 -2.44
C GLY A 73 -13.84 1.69 -3.48
N ASN A 74 -13.40 2.86 -3.01
CA ASN A 74 -12.84 3.92 -3.87
C ASN A 74 -11.45 3.54 -4.39
N THR A 75 -10.60 2.94 -3.55
CA THR A 75 -9.29 2.41 -3.94
C THR A 75 -9.43 1.36 -5.03
N LYS A 76 -10.35 0.41 -4.91
CA LYS A 76 -10.60 -0.57 -5.99
C LYS A 76 -11.00 0.12 -7.29
N ARG A 77 -11.96 1.06 -7.21
CA ARG A 77 -12.46 1.78 -8.39
C ARG A 77 -11.32 2.51 -9.10
N LYS A 78 -10.60 3.37 -8.38
CA LYS A 78 -9.49 4.18 -8.93
C LYS A 78 -8.28 3.35 -9.32
N GLY A 79 -7.94 2.31 -8.56
CA GLY A 79 -6.83 1.42 -8.87
C GLY A 79 -7.08 0.52 -10.08
N SER A 80 -8.33 0.35 -10.49
CA SER A 80 -8.71 -0.49 -11.64
C SER A 80 -9.14 0.31 -12.88
N ASP A 81 -9.15 1.63 -12.79
CA ASP A 81 -9.72 2.54 -13.79
C ASP A 81 -8.74 2.89 -14.92
N GLY A 82 -7.44 2.61 -14.75
CA GLY A 82 -6.40 2.79 -15.77
C GLY A 82 -6.02 4.25 -16.06
N VAL A 83 -6.88 5.22 -15.77
CA VAL A 83 -6.59 6.65 -15.97
C VAL A 83 -6.19 7.37 -14.69
N SER A 84 -6.68 6.90 -13.54
CA SER A 84 -6.34 7.43 -12.22
C SER A 84 -4.87 7.20 -11.87
N PHE A 85 -4.26 8.11 -11.11
CA PHE A 85 -2.88 7.95 -10.64
C PHE A 85 -2.69 6.67 -9.81
N LEU A 86 -3.70 6.31 -9.02
CA LEU A 86 -3.69 5.05 -8.28
C LEU A 86 -3.55 3.84 -9.22
N ALA A 87 -4.26 3.81 -10.36
CA ALA A 87 -4.07 2.74 -11.33
C ALA A 87 -2.64 2.69 -11.87
N HIS A 88 -2.03 3.84 -12.11
CA HIS A 88 -0.63 3.91 -12.51
C HIS A 88 0.33 3.44 -11.40
N GLU A 89 0.05 3.77 -10.14
CA GLU A 89 0.82 3.26 -9.00
C GLU A 89 0.73 1.73 -8.90
N ILE A 90 -0.47 1.16 -9.07
CA ILE A 90 -0.66 -0.30 -9.06
C ILE A 90 0.11 -0.96 -10.22
N ASP A 91 0.07 -0.38 -11.42
CA ASP A 91 0.83 -0.86 -12.57
C ASP A 91 2.34 -0.89 -12.28
N LEU A 92 2.88 0.19 -11.68
CA LEU A 92 4.28 0.27 -11.26
C LEU A 92 4.63 -0.74 -10.16
N ILE A 93 3.72 -1.03 -9.23
CA ILE A 93 3.93 -2.02 -8.17
C ILE A 93 4.12 -3.42 -8.76
N VAL A 94 3.28 -3.75 -9.74
CA VAL A 94 3.38 -5.02 -10.48
C VAL A 94 4.66 -5.03 -11.34
N GLU A 95 4.95 -3.95 -12.08
CA GLU A 95 6.17 -3.80 -12.88
C GLU A 95 7.45 -3.99 -12.04
N PHE A 96 7.50 -3.38 -10.84
CA PHE A 96 8.65 -3.44 -9.95
C PHE A 96 8.65 -4.66 -9.01
N ASN A 97 7.62 -5.51 -9.07
CA ASN A 97 7.43 -6.67 -8.21
C ASN A 97 7.66 -6.33 -6.72
N LEU A 98 6.92 -5.35 -6.21
CA LEU A 98 7.04 -4.89 -4.83
C LEU A 98 6.05 -5.62 -3.90
N PRO A 99 6.44 -5.94 -2.65
CA PRO A 99 5.50 -6.49 -1.67
C PRO A 99 4.42 -5.48 -1.32
N VAL A 100 3.17 -5.94 -1.25
CA VAL A 100 1.99 -5.12 -0.99
C VAL A 100 1.20 -5.64 0.19
N VAL A 101 1.04 -4.79 1.20
CA VAL A 101 0.16 -5.01 2.35
C VAL A 101 -1.12 -4.21 2.13
N ILE A 102 -2.26 -4.87 2.15
CA ILE A 102 -3.58 -4.27 1.95
C ILE A 102 -4.20 -4.05 3.33
N ALA A 103 -4.35 -2.79 3.73
CA ALA A 103 -4.95 -2.42 5.00
C ALA A 103 -6.43 -2.07 4.79
N ASN A 104 -7.30 -2.97 5.21
CA ASN A 104 -8.74 -2.86 5.07
C ASN A 104 -9.32 -1.80 6.01
N LEU A 105 -9.86 -0.72 5.43
CA LEU A 105 -10.33 0.46 6.19
C LEU A 105 -11.62 0.22 6.97
N ASP A 106 -12.40 -0.79 6.59
CA ASP A 106 -13.57 -1.27 7.34
C ASP A 106 -13.18 -2.09 8.59
N GLY A 107 -11.89 -2.39 8.75
CA GLY A 107 -11.35 -3.16 9.87
C GLY A 107 -11.46 -4.66 9.69
N ASP A 108 -11.92 -5.13 8.53
CA ASP A 108 -12.05 -6.54 8.26
C ASP A 108 -10.68 -7.23 8.22
N ARG A 109 -10.61 -8.43 8.77
CA ARG A 109 -9.37 -9.20 8.86
C ARG A 109 -9.15 -10.05 7.61
N THR A 110 -10.15 -10.18 6.75
CA THR A 110 -10.23 -11.10 5.61
C THR A 110 -9.82 -10.44 4.29
N VAL A 111 -9.71 -11.26 3.24
CA VAL A 111 -9.34 -10.78 1.89
C VAL A 111 -10.60 -10.30 1.18
N ASP A 112 -10.83 -9.00 1.21
CA ASP A 112 -11.92 -8.38 0.46
C ASP A 112 -11.53 -8.07 -0.98
N LYS A 113 -11.93 -8.96 -1.90
CA LYS A 113 -11.81 -8.73 -3.36
C LYS A 113 -12.57 -7.48 -3.84
N ASN A 114 -13.38 -6.87 -2.98
CA ASN A 114 -14.06 -5.60 -3.22
C ASN A 114 -13.21 -4.37 -2.90
N PHE A 115 -12.08 -4.52 -2.22
CA PHE A 115 -11.16 -3.44 -1.90
C PHE A 115 -9.82 -3.56 -2.63
N ILE A 116 -9.54 -4.74 -3.22
CA ILE A 116 -8.34 -4.98 -4.01
C ILE A 116 -8.57 -4.56 -5.48
N PRO A 117 -7.68 -3.73 -6.05
CA PRO A 117 -7.68 -3.42 -7.48
C PRO A 117 -7.56 -4.68 -8.35
N LYS A 118 -8.32 -4.72 -9.45
CA LYS A 118 -8.28 -5.80 -10.45
C LYS A 118 -6.87 -6.18 -10.92
N PRO A 119 -5.97 -5.24 -11.27
CA PRO A 119 -4.62 -5.61 -11.74
C PRO A 119 -3.80 -6.45 -10.74
N LEU A 120 -3.96 -6.24 -9.43
CA LEU A 120 -3.30 -7.07 -8.41
C LEU A 120 -3.90 -8.47 -8.32
N LEU A 121 -5.22 -8.58 -8.51
CA LEU A 121 -5.93 -9.86 -8.50
C LEU A 121 -5.61 -10.69 -9.76
N ASP A 122 -5.59 -10.04 -10.92
CA ASP A 122 -5.35 -10.68 -12.22
C ASP A 122 -3.90 -11.18 -12.35
N SER A 123 -2.94 -10.44 -11.79
CA SER A 123 -1.52 -10.82 -11.79
C SER A 123 -1.17 -11.86 -10.73
N GLU A 124 -2.14 -12.38 -9.96
CA GLU A 124 -1.95 -13.23 -8.78
C GLU A 124 -0.83 -12.71 -7.85
N HIS A 125 -0.75 -11.38 -7.72
CA HIS A 125 0.35 -10.75 -7.01
C HIS A 125 0.29 -11.14 -5.54
N TYR A 126 1.42 -11.60 -5.00
CA TYR A 126 1.47 -12.01 -3.60
C TYR A 126 1.18 -10.80 -2.72
N THR A 127 0.02 -10.80 -2.07
CA THR A 127 -0.51 -9.65 -1.32
C THR A 127 -0.97 -10.14 0.04
N VAL A 128 -0.92 -9.31 1.07
CA VAL A 128 -1.43 -9.68 2.41
C VAL A 128 -2.51 -8.70 2.84
N SER A 129 -3.70 -9.21 3.14
CA SER A 129 -4.80 -8.40 3.68
C SER A 129 -4.78 -8.40 5.20
N VAL A 130 -4.85 -7.20 5.79
CA VAL A 130 -4.85 -6.96 7.23
C VAL A 130 -5.89 -5.91 7.62
N SER A 131 -6.35 -5.95 8.86
CA SER A 131 -7.17 -4.87 9.42
C SER A 131 -6.38 -3.56 9.49
N PHE A 132 -7.07 -2.42 9.38
CA PHE A 132 -6.45 -1.10 9.50
C PHE A 132 -6.06 -0.76 10.96
N GLN A 133 -5.00 -1.42 11.45
CA GLN A 133 -4.45 -1.23 12.79
C GLN A 133 -2.91 -1.19 12.73
N PRO A 134 -2.25 -0.32 13.50
CA PRO A 134 -0.80 -0.10 13.35
C PRO A 134 0.02 -1.35 13.68
N LYS A 135 -0.38 -2.12 14.70
CA LYS A 135 0.32 -3.33 15.14
C LYS A 135 0.37 -4.41 14.06
N ILE A 136 -0.75 -4.73 13.41
CA ILE A 136 -0.80 -5.77 12.37
C ILE A 136 -0.14 -5.30 11.09
N ILE A 137 -0.30 -4.02 10.71
CA ILE A 137 0.38 -3.45 9.54
C ILE A 137 1.90 -3.53 9.76
N LYS A 138 2.39 -3.12 10.93
CA LYS A 138 3.82 -3.23 11.28
C LYS A 138 4.30 -4.69 11.24
N TYR A 139 3.52 -5.60 11.81
CA TYR A 139 3.84 -7.03 11.77
C TYR A 139 3.96 -7.57 10.34
N ALA A 140 3.02 -7.19 9.47
CA ALA A 140 3.03 -7.58 8.06
C ALA A 140 4.26 -7.03 7.32
N LEU A 141 4.63 -5.80 7.59
CA LEU A 141 5.81 -5.18 6.99
C LEU A 141 7.11 -5.84 7.44
N ASP A 142 7.20 -6.25 8.70
CA ASP A 142 8.40 -6.86 9.27
C ASP A 142 8.56 -8.35 8.90
N ASN A 143 7.44 -9.08 8.75
CA ASN A 143 7.45 -10.51 8.46
C ASN A 143 7.22 -10.81 6.98
N TYR A 144 6.10 -10.33 6.42
CA TYR A 144 5.71 -10.64 5.05
C TYR A 144 6.59 -9.92 4.03
N CYS A 145 6.81 -8.61 4.15
CA CYS A 145 7.59 -7.88 3.14
C CYS A 145 9.07 -8.30 3.12
N VAL A 146 9.62 -8.73 4.25
CA VAL A 146 10.98 -9.26 4.34
C VAL A 146 11.09 -10.63 3.66
N ASN A 147 10.08 -11.49 3.85
CA ASN A 147 10.08 -12.83 3.29
C ASN A 147 9.53 -12.92 1.86
N TYR A 148 8.99 -11.82 1.33
CA TYR A 148 8.34 -11.75 0.03
C TYR A 148 9.19 -12.30 -1.11
N TYR A 149 10.42 -11.81 -1.25
CA TYR A 149 11.33 -12.21 -2.34
C TYR A 149 11.85 -13.65 -2.20
N SER A 150 11.81 -14.20 -0.98
CA SER A 150 12.24 -15.58 -0.69
C SER A 150 11.08 -16.58 -0.73
N SER A 151 9.84 -16.09 -0.82
CA SER A 151 8.64 -16.92 -0.83
C SER A 151 8.19 -17.18 -2.27
N SER A 152 7.89 -18.43 -2.60
CA SER A 152 7.24 -18.79 -3.88
C SER A 152 5.70 -18.73 -3.78
N ASN A 153 5.18 -17.96 -2.82
CA ASN A 153 3.75 -17.82 -2.62
C ASN A 153 3.18 -16.83 -3.65
N SER A 154 1.98 -17.11 -4.14
CA SER A 154 1.24 -16.26 -5.07
C SER A 154 -0.16 -16.01 -4.55
N GLY A 155 -0.76 -14.89 -4.95
CA GLY A 155 -2.13 -14.51 -4.60
C GLY A 155 -2.29 -13.85 -3.23
N SER A 156 -3.55 -13.64 -2.84
CA SER A 156 -3.88 -12.96 -1.60
C SER A 156 -3.80 -13.90 -0.40
N TYR A 157 -2.89 -13.58 0.51
CA TYR A 157 -2.67 -14.30 1.76
C TYR A 157 -3.39 -13.62 2.92
N LEU A 158 -3.99 -14.46 3.75
CA LEU A 158 -4.73 -14.08 4.93
C LEU A 158 -3.95 -14.51 6.18
N TYR A 159 -3.74 -13.59 7.12
CA TYR A 159 -3.20 -14.00 8.42
C TYR A 159 -4.22 -14.81 9.21
N PRO A 160 -3.80 -15.92 9.83
CA PRO A 160 -4.66 -16.67 10.72
C PRO A 160 -4.97 -15.84 11.98
N GLU A 161 -6.11 -16.11 12.61
CA GLU A 161 -6.56 -15.43 13.83
C GLU A 161 -5.51 -15.47 14.96
N SER A 162 -4.69 -16.52 15.01
CA SER A 162 -3.61 -16.66 15.97
C SER A 162 -2.58 -15.53 15.92
N VAL A 163 -2.35 -14.92 14.75
CA VAL A 163 -1.47 -13.74 14.61
C VAL A 163 -2.11 -12.52 15.28
N TYR A 164 -3.41 -12.31 15.08
CA TYR A 164 -4.14 -11.21 15.71
C TYR A 164 -4.17 -11.37 17.24
N THR A 165 -4.47 -12.57 17.74
CA THR A 165 -4.45 -12.86 19.19
C THR A 165 -3.07 -12.61 19.80
N LYS A 166 -1.98 -13.00 19.11
CA LYS A 166 -0.60 -12.72 19.58
C LYS A 166 -0.28 -11.23 19.67
N LEU A 167 -0.87 -10.41 18.80
CA LEU A 167 -0.71 -8.96 18.81
C LEU A 167 -1.66 -8.26 19.81
N GLY A 168 -2.56 -9.02 20.44
CA GLY A 168 -3.59 -8.52 21.35
C GLY A 168 -4.69 -7.74 20.61
N LEU A 169 -5.06 -8.20 19.41
CA LEU A 169 -6.07 -7.59 18.54
C LEU A 169 -7.29 -8.50 18.36
#